data_AF-Q5JGM6-F1
#
_entry.id   AF-Q5JGM6-F1
#
_cell.length_a   1.000
_cell.length_b   1.000
_cell.length_c   1.000
_cell.angle_alpha   90.00
_cell.angle_beta   90.00
_cell.angle_gamma   90.00
#
_symmetry.space_group_name_H-M   'P 1'
#
loop_
_entity.id
_entity.type
_entity.pdbx_description
1 polymer ?
#
loop_
_entity_poly.entity_id
_entity_poly.type
_entity_poly.pdbx_seq_one_letter_code
_entity_poly.pdbx_strand_id
1 'polypeptide(L)'
;MELPTKTPMVENAVVTSKMELSNLIQEALSQGSGVFLKIFSKDSRNKYYITLLLDSSKVLAAEGIVVDTKERYSGDKTVELFKALLDKPMIVDVYSLDEIELKLAIAENLETYSETPKVPINELFEEISEEPKVGIVEKPQPTKAAAPERERTAPKKAEKLPEIAPKKAETTTGPEISIKLRGEKIPEEAFMKYAEAIQRDSEKIRGIKIKKIEFTGNAEGGVVDLNVTVYGSSESKNRRDIEISERRIFHIVSKNAPIIFRVSEYKPRLKDIRVVLDGEEARPREITEKDKKRTDYIDKSKKIRLSVLEDMWPYFSNFAKTVIREIETSGMLVESAYFDIKGRREFEINLSIAVKGEYDKDTAERAVRAVLARHARELSKAIERYISIHTVTVEVIRPEGVVPTKPSVKPTSAKASEILAKKELLEKEVEKLLQEAGIDELAFLTEEKKKEAEQTLLKSRIEPAIETLKARIHAELKLVPRATFKWLKLNHEVQGSTVYVDIEASFAKEEVGGLFGAYSGISDEKIKQDVAETINRVIKEVSSEYSVSIRLRKLNIILR
;
A
#
# COMPACT_ATOMS: atom_id res chain seq x y z
N MET A 1 -18.26 7.72 13.72
CA MET A 1 -16.96 7.17 14.13
C MET A 1 -16.30 6.49 12.96
N GLU A 2 -14.98 6.66 12.84
CA GLU A 2 -14.15 5.97 11.86
C GLU A 2 -13.82 4.56 12.38
N LEU A 3 -13.81 3.58 11.47
CA LEU A 3 -13.44 2.20 11.77
C LEU A 3 -12.30 1.80 10.83
N PRO A 4 -11.27 1.08 11.31
CA PRO A 4 -10.28 0.47 10.45
C PRO A 4 -10.94 -0.39 9.36
N THR A 5 -10.29 -0.52 8.19
CA THR A 5 -10.88 -1.21 7.03
C THR A 5 -11.06 -2.71 7.33
N LYS A 6 -12.23 -3.08 7.87
CA LYS A 6 -12.58 -4.44 8.32
C LYS A 6 -13.96 -4.85 7.84
N THR A 7 -14.11 -6.12 7.46
CA THR A 7 -15.41 -6.71 7.14
C THR A 7 -16.18 -7.03 8.42
N PRO A 8 -17.50 -6.75 8.49
CA PRO A 8 -18.31 -7.11 9.63
C PRO A 8 -18.31 -8.63 9.85
N MET A 9 -18.29 -9.05 11.11
CA MET A 9 -18.51 -10.45 11.50
C MET A 9 -19.95 -10.86 11.19
N VAL A 10 -20.88 -9.94 11.46
CA VAL A 10 -22.30 -10.09 11.16
C VAL A 10 -22.79 -8.79 10.56
N GLU A 11 -23.44 -8.86 9.40
CA GLU A 11 -23.97 -7.71 8.67
C GLU A 11 -25.50 -7.78 8.65
N ASN A 12 -26.16 -6.64 8.91
CA ASN A 12 -27.62 -6.48 8.89
C ASN A 12 -28.38 -7.47 9.79
N ALA A 13 -27.84 -7.83 10.97
CA ALA A 13 -28.56 -8.66 11.92
C ALA A 13 -29.76 -7.91 12.49
N VAL A 14 -30.95 -8.51 12.39
CA VAL A 14 -32.16 -7.96 13.01
C VAL A 14 -32.23 -8.47 14.44
N VAL A 15 -32.01 -7.57 15.39
CA VAL A 15 -32.06 -7.87 16.82
C VAL A 15 -33.37 -7.36 17.38
N THR A 16 -34.12 -8.26 18.01
CA THR A 16 -35.47 -7.97 18.55
C THR A 16 -35.51 -7.92 20.07
N SER A 17 -34.44 -8.37 20.73
CA SER A 17 -34.33 -8.38 22.19
C SER A 17 -32.94 -7.98 22.66
N LYS A 18 -32.89 -7.38 23.85
CA LYS A 18 -31.66 -7.04 24.58
C LYS A 18 -30.71 -8.23 24.77
N MET A 19 -31.27 -9.42 25.02
CA MET A 19 -30.50 -10.66 25.20
C MET A 19 -29.82 -11.13 23.90
N GLU A 20 -30.52 -10.99 22.77
CA GLU A 20 -29.96 -11.32 21.45
C GLU A 20 -28.80 -10.38 21.08
N LEU A 21 -28.90 -9.09 21.41
CA LEU A 21 -27.79 -8.14 21.24
C LEU A 21 -26.59 -8.48 22.12
N SER A 22 -26.84 -8.79 23.40
CA SER A 22 -25.80 -9.18 24.35
C SER A 22 -25.07 -10.43 23.88
N ASN A 23 -25.78 -11.44 23.36
CA ASN A 23 -25.16 -12.66 22.84
C ASN A 23 -24.26 -12.38 21.64
N LEU A 24 -24.69 -11.51 20.70
CA LEU A 24 -23.88 -11.11 19.54
C LEU A 24 -22.60 -10.36 19.96
N ILE A 25 -22.69 -9.51 20.99
CA ILE A 25 -21.53 -8.80 21.53
C ILE A 25 -20.57 -9.79 22.20
N GLN A 26 -21.07 -10.73 23.01
CA GLN A 26 -20.25 -11.75 23.66
C GLN A 26 -19.58 -12.69 22.66
N GLU A 27 -20.28 -13.08 21.58
CA GLU A 27 -19.69 -13.86 20.49
C GLU A 27 -18.56 -13.09 19.81
N ALA A 28 -18.76 -11.80 19.52
CA ALA A 28 -17.72 -10.97 18.92
C ALA A 28 -16.52 -10.71 19.86
N LEU A 29 -16.75 -10.57 21.16
CA LEU A 29 -15.72 -10.49 22.21
C LEU A 29 -14.99 -11.82 22.45
N SER A 30 -15.60 -12.97 22.10
CA SER A 30 -14.91 -14.26 22.17
C SER A 30 -13.86 -14.42 21.07
N GLN A 31 -14.04 -13.70 19.95
CA GLN A 31 -13.16 -13.75 18.79
C GLN A 31 -12.13 -12.60 18.76
N GLY A 32 -12.28 -11.58 19.62
CA GLY A 32 -11.46 -10.37 19.62
C GLY A 32 -11.43 -9.65 20.97
N SER A 33 -10.54 -8.67 21.12
CA SER A 33 -10.38 -7.91 22.37
C SER A 33 -11.36 -6.74 22.52
N GLY A 34 -12.10 -6.39 21.46
CA GLY A 34 -13.14 -5.38 21.49
C GLY A 34 -14.18 -5.58 20.40
N VAL A 35 -15.24 -4.76 20.43
CA VAL A 35 -16.35 -4.83 19.48
C VAL A 35 -16.71 -3.43 19.02
N PHE A 36 -16.90 -3.27 17.72
CA PHE A 36 -17.53 -2.10 17.16
C PHE A 36 -18.91 -2.46 16.59
N LEU A 37 -19.91 -1.65 16.90
CA LEU A 37 -21.29 -1.85 16.47
C LEU A 37 -21.73 -0.67 15.60
N LYS A 38 -22.42 -0.96 14.51
CA LYS A 38 -23.25 0.01 13.79
C LYS A 38 -24.69 -0.40 13.96
N ILE A 39 -25.49 0.49 14.51
CA ILE A 39 -26.84 0.19 14.97
C ILE A 39 -27.79 1.17 14.30
N PHE A 40 -28.76 0.63 13.58
CA PHE A 40 -29.89 1.38 13.07
C PHE A 40 -31.14 1.01 13.85
N SER A 41 -31.74 1.98 14.51
CA SER A 41 -32.97 1.79 15.27
C SER A 41 -33.90 2.99 15.08
N LYS A 42 -35.18 2.83 15.44
CA LYS A 42 -36.18 3.90 15.35
C LYS A 42 -37.02 3.93 16.60
N ASP A 43 -37.48 5.12 16.99
CA ASP A 43 -38.56 5.29 17.94
C ASP A 43 -39.82 5.84 17.24
N SER A 44 -40.80 6.30 18.02
CA SER A 44 -42.05 6.86 17.48
C SER A 44 -41.88 8.23 16.83
N ARG A 45 -40.73 8.89 16.98
CA ARG A 45 -40.47 10.28 16.54
C ARG A 45 -39.37 10.37 15.49
N ASN A 46 -38.31 9.59 15.61
CA ASN A 46 -37.06 9.72 14.87
C ASN A 46 -36.44 8.34 14.54
N LYS A 47 -35.57 8.35 13.52
CA LYS A 47 -34.66 7.24 13.21
C LYS A 47 -33.25 7.60 13.65
N TYR A 48 -32.53 6.62 14.19
CA TYR A 48 -31.22 6.79 14.77
C TYR A 48 -30.21 5.87 14.13
N TYR A 49 -29.02 6.40 13.86
CA TYR A 49 -27.84 5.64 13.51
C TYR A 49 -26.81 5.81 14.63
N ILE A 50 -26.55 4.75 15.37
CA ILE A 50 -25.68 4.73 16.55
C ILE A 50 -24.45 3.87 16.23
N THR A 51 -23.29 4.37 16.60
CA THR A 51 -22.04 3.63 16.57
C THR A 51 -21.50 3.50 17.98
N LEU A 52 -21.08 2.29 18.36
CA LEU A 52 -20.55 1.99 19.69
C LEU A 52 -19.22 1.24 19.55
N LEU A 53 -18.26 1.59 20.39
CA LEU A 53 -17.02 0.87 20.58
C LEU A 53 -16.98 0.34 22.02
N LEU A 54 -16.70 -0.95 22.18
CA LEU A 54 -16.74 -1.70 23.43
C LEU A 54 -15.45 -2.49 23.61
N ASP A 55 -14.97 -2.64 24.85
CA ASP A 55 -13.99 -3.68 25.21
C ASP A 55 -14.69 -4.84 25.94
N SER A 56 -13.94 -5.78 26.53
CA SER A 56 -14.52 -6.89 27.29
C SER A 56 -15.22 -6.48 28.59
N SER A 57 -15.09 -5.22 29.02
CA SER A 57 -15.55 -4.72 30.31
C SER A 57 -16.56 -3.58 30.22
N LYS A 58 -16.43 -2.67 29.25
CA LYS A 58 -17.14 -1.38 29.22
C LYS A 58 -17.28 -0.78 27.82
N VAL A 59 -18.15 0.23 27.72
CA VAL A 59 -18.27 1.12 26.56
C VAL A 59 -17.08 2.08 26.54
N LEU A 60 -16.43 2.19 25.39
CA LEU A 60 -15.26 3.03 25.17
C LEU A 60 -15.61 4.31 24.42
N ALA A 61 -16.45 4.23 23.38
CA ALA A 61 -16.88 5.39 22.60
C ALA A 61 -18.30 5.19 22.07
N ALA A 62 -19.10 6.26 22.07
CA ALA A 62 -20.48 6.24 21.57
C ALA A 62 -20.79 7.50 20.76
N GLU A 63 -21.26 7.33 19.52
CA GLU A 63 -21.70 8.43 18.65
C GLU A 63 -23.03 8.07 17.99
N GLY A 64 -24.00 8.97 18.03
CA GLY A 64 -25.33 8.80 17.48
C GLY A 64 -25.69 9.93 16.52
N ILE A 65 -26.44 9.62 15.48
CA ILE A 65 -26.94 10.59 14.50
C ILE A 65 -28.43 10.37 14.31
N VAL A 66 -29.22 11.44 14.42
CA VAL A 66 -30.63 11.42 14.01
C VAL A 66 -30.68 11.50 12.49
N VAL A 67 -31.27 10.50 11.84
CA VAL A 67 -31.22 10.38 10.37
C VAL A 67 -31.96 11.51 9.68
N ASP A 68 -33.10 11.94 10.25
CA ASP A 68 -33.98 12.92 9.62
C ASP A 68 -33.45 14.36 9.79
N THR A 69 -32.93 14.72 10.97
CA THR A 69 -32.41 16.08 11.27
C THR A 69 -30.89 16.21 11.06
N LYS A 70 -30.18 15.09 10.92
CA LYS A 70 -28.70 15.00 10.90
C LYS A 70 -28.01 15.55 12.16
N GLU A 71 -28.76 15.72 13.25
CA GLU A 71 -28.22 16.13 14.54
C GLU A 71 -27.32 15.02 15.11
N ARG A 72 -26.15 15.38 15.63
CA ARG A 72 -25.16 14.44 16.17
C ARG A 72 -25.11 14.51 17.68
N TYR A 73 -25.03 13.35 18.31
CA TYR A 73 -24.83 13.16 19.74
C TYR A 73 -23.56 12.35 19.94
N SER A 74 -22.80 12.67 20.99
CA SER A 74 -21.60 11.94 21.39
C SER A 74 -21.63 11.70 22.90
N GLY A 75 -20.93 10.65 23.32
CA GLY A 75 -20.73 10.33 24.71
C GLY A 75 -22.00 9.94 25.48
N ASP A 76 -22.19 10.53 26.65
CA ASP A 76 -23.24 10.15 27.63
C ASP A 76 -24.65 10.17 27.04
N LYS A 77 -24.99 11.23 26.30
CA LYS A 77 -26.29 11.37 25.62
C LYS A 77 -26.58 10.22 24.66
N THR A 78 -25.56 9.71 23.98
CA THR A 78 -25.69 8.58 23.05
C THR A 78 -25.86 7.27 23.81
N VAL A 79 -25.18 7.09 24.95
CA VAL A 79 -25.33 5.90 25.80
C VAL A 79 -26.73 5.83 26.41
N GLU A 80 -27.26 6.94 26.91
CA GLU A 80 -28.65 7.02 27.41
C GLU A 80 -29.67 6.74 26.30
N LEU A 81 -29.48 7.34 25.13
CA LEU A 81 -30.32 7.08 23.96
C LEU A 81 -30.28 5.61 23.55
N PHE A 82 -29.09 5.00 23.56
CA PHE A 82 -28.94 3.58 23.25
C PHE A 82 -29.67 2.70 24.27
N LYS A 83 -29.55 2.99 25.57
CA LYS A 83 -30.31 2.29 26.63
C LYS A 83 -31.82 2.34 26.39
N ALA A 84 -32.35 3.50 26.00
CA ALA A 84 -33.78 3.68 25.68
C ALA A 84 -34.25 2.96 24.39
N LEU A 85 -33.32 2.45 23.59
CA LEU A 85 -33.59 1.73 22.34
C LEU A 85 -33.37 0.21 22.45
N LEU A 86 -32.84 -0.30 23.57
CA LEU A 86 -32.54 -1.72 23.78
C LEU A 86 -33.78 -2.64 23.68
N ASP A 87 -34.96 -2.13 24.00
CA ASP A 87 -36.23 -2.86 23.94
C ASP A 87 -36.94 -2.75 22.57
N LYS A 88 -36.31 -2.11 21.59
CA LYS A 88 -36.87 -1.90 20.25
C LYS A 88 -36.13 -2.74 19.20
N PRO A 89 -36.82 -3.20 18.14
CA PRO A 89 -36.16 -3.85 17.02
C PRO A 89 -35.10 -2.94 16.40
N MET A 90 -33.89 -3.47 16.24
CA MET A 90 -32.75 -2.76 15.67
C MET A 90 -32.01 -3.63 14.64
N ILE A 91 -31.37 -2.97 13.67
CA ILE A 91 -30.49 -3.62 12.71
C ILE A 91 -29.06 -3.32 13.15
N VAL A 92 -28.24 -4.36 13.32
CA VAL A 92 -26.90 -4.24 13.88
C VAL A 92 -25.87 -4.88 12.94
N ASP A 93 -24.82 -4.14 12.62
CA ASP A 93 -23.58 -4.68 12.09
C ASP A 93 -22.58 -4.82 13.24
N VAL A 94 -22.02 -6.03 13.39
CA VAL A 94 -21.09 -6.36 14.47
C VAL A 94 -19.70 -6.58 13.88
N TYR A 95 -18.72 -5.85 14.39
CA TYR A 95 -17.32 -5.99 14.03
C TYR A 95 -16.54 -6.43 15.26
N SER A 96 -16.01 -7.66 15.25
CA SER A 96 -15.02 -8.07 16.25
C SER A 96 -13.71 -7.35 15.96
N LEU A 97 -13.04 -6.81 16.98
CA LEU A 97 -11.76 -6.09 16.88
C LEU A 97 -10.68 -6.82 17.67
N ASP A 98 -9.51 -7.01 17.07
CA ASP A 98 -8.32 -7.45 17.81
C ASP A 98 -7.75 -6.29 18.67
N GLU A 99 -6.77 -6.58 19.52
CA GLU A 99 -6.20 -5.58 20.44
C GLU A 99 -5.58 -4.38 19.69
N ILE A 100 -5.07 -4.59 18.47
CA ILE A 100 -4.42 -3.55 17.68
C ILE A 100 -5.48 -2.67 17.01
N GLU A 101 -6.48 -3.28 16.40
CA GLU A 101 -7.63 -2.63 15.78
C GLU A 101 -8.46 -1.85 16.80
N LEU A 102 -8.63 -2.38 18.01
CA LEU A 102 -9.27 -1.66 19.11
C LEU A 102 -8.49 -0.39 19.47
N LYS A 103 -7.16 -0.48 19.61
CA LYS A 103 -6.32 0.69 19.90
C LYS A 103 -6.33 1.72 18.76
N LEU A 104 -6.34 1.26 17.51
CA LEU A 104 -6.49 2.12 16.33
C LEU A 104 -7.85 2.81 16.31
N ALA A 105 -8.94 2.06 16.56
CA ALA A 105 -10.29 2.62 16.63
C ALA A 105 -10.43 3.66 17.77
N ILE A 106 -9.76 3.46 18.91
CA ILE A 106 -9.69 4.47 19.98
C ILE A 106 -8.90 5.70 19.51
N ALA A 107 -7.74 5.51 18.87
CA ALA A 107 -6.89 6.60 18.41
C ALA A 107 -7.57 7.47 17.33
N GLU A 108 -8.30 6.84 16.41
CA GLU A 108 -9.07 7.51 15.35
C GLU A 108 -10.32 8.22 15.88
N ASN A 109 -10.81 7.86 17.07
CA ASN A 109 -12.02 8.44 17.68
C ASN A 109 -11.75 9.00 19.09
N LEU A 110 -10.61 9.67 19.29
CA LEU A 110 -10.13 10.10 20.60
C LEU A 110 -11.03 11.16 21.27
N GLU A 111 -11.67 12.01 20.47
CA GLU A 111 -12.67 12.99 20.94
C GLU A 111 -13.89 12.27 21.54
N THR A 112 -14.51 11.37 20.76
CA THR A 112 -15.66 10.57 21.21
C THR A 112 -15.32 9.69 22.40
N TYR A 113 -14.12 9.09 22.42
CA TYR A 113 -13.63 8.30 23.55
C TYR A 113 -13.53 9.11 24.85
N SER A 114 -13.10 10.37 24.74
CA SER A 114 -12.94 11.26 25.89
C SER A 114 -14.29 11.73 26.45
N GLU A 115 -15.27 11.93 25.58
CA GLU A 115 -16.64 12.35 25.93
C GLU A 115 -17.53 11.20 26.43
N THR A 116 -17.16 9.95 26.15
CA THR A 116 -17.98 8.79 26.49
C THR A 116 -17.73 8.30 27.92
N PRO A 117 -18.77 8.21 28.76
CA PRO A 117 -18.65 7.61 30.09
C PRO A 117 -18.33 6.12 29.93
N LYS A 118 -17.36 5.64 30.71
CA LYS A 118 -16.84 4.26 30.65
C LYS A 118 -17.76 3.27 31.36
N VAL A 119 -19.01 3.20 30.90
CA VAL A 119 -20.08 2.40 31.50
C VAL A 119 -19.79 0.91 31.31
N PRO A 120 -19.75 0.10 32.37
CA PRO A 120 -19.59 -1.35 32.27
C PRO A 120 -20.66 -2.00 31.38
N ILE A 121 -20.28 -3.05 30.65
CA ILE A 121 -21.21 -3.79 29.78
C ILE A 121 -22.38 -4.35 30.59
N ASN A 122 -22.12 -4.84 31.80
CA ASN A 122 -23.18 -5.34 32.68
C ASN A 122 -24.19 -4.25 33.01
N GLU A 123 -23.74 -3.03 33.33
CA GLU A 123 -24.63 -1.87 33.60
C GLU A 123 -25.33 -1.31 32.34
N LEU A 124 -24.83 -1.64 31.14
CA LEU A 124 -25.50 -1.34 29.88
C LEU A 124 -26.70 -2.27 29.67
N PHE A 125 -26.58 -3.52 30.16
CA PHE A 125 -27.56 -4.58 29.99
C PHE A 125 -28.30 -4.98 31.27
N GLU A 126 -28.08 -4.31 32.40
CA GLU A 126 -28.83 -4.51 33.64
C GLU A 126 -30.02 -3.56 33.71
N GLU A 127 -31.15 -4.11 34.14
CA GLU A 127 -32.24 -3.33 34.71
C GLU A 127 -31.81 -2.82 36.08
N ILE A 128 -32.31 -1.65 36.46
CA ILE A 128 -32.29 -1.18 37.84
C ILE A 128 -32.81 -2.33 38.71
N SER A 129 -31.92 -2.96 39.45
CA SER A 129 -32.26 -4.02 40.39
C SER A 129 -32.94 -3.38 41.59
N GLU A 130 -34.28 -3.33 41.55
CA GLU A 130 -35.00 -3.66 42.77
C GLU A 130 -34.82 -5.17 43.02
N GLU A 131 -34.62 -5.49 44.30
CA GLU A 131 -34.17 -6.76 44.87
C GLU A 131 -34.83 -8.06 44.34
N PRO A 132 -34.13 -9.21 44.47
CA PRO A 132 -34.53 -10.47 43.87
C PRO A 132 -35.71 -11.12 44.60
N LYS A 133 -36.73 -11.54 43.84
CA LYS A 133 -37.66 -12.60 44.27
C LYS A 133 -37.44 -13.87 43.46
N VAL A 134 -36.99 -14.86 44.21
CA VAL A 134 -36.85 -16.28 43.91
C VAL A 134 -38.18 -16.90 43.43
N GLY A 135 -38.12 -17.83 42.46
CA GLY A 135 -39.21 -18.74 42.10
C GLY A 135 -39.13 -19.24 40.65
N ILE A 136 -38.19 -20.14 40.33
CA ILE A 136 -38.43 -21.58 40.09
C ILE A 136 -39.33 -21.90 38.86
N VAL A 137 -38.64 -22.30 37.78
CA VAL A 137 -38.84 -23.48 36.89
C VAL A 137 -40.27 -23.89 36.48
N GLU A 138 -40.54 -23.94 35.16
CA GLU A 138 -40.95 -25.19 34.46
C GLU A 138 -40.98 -25.04 32.92
N LYS A 139 -40.29 -25.97 32.23
CA LYS A 139 -40.59 -26.40 30.85
C LYS A 139 -41.47 -27.65 30.98
N PRO A 140 -42.48 -27.85 30.10
CA PRO A 140 -42.24 -28.79 29.00
C PRO A 140 -42.93 -28.43 27.65
N GLN A 141 -42.57 -29.27 26.67
CA GLN A 141 -42.71 -29.27 25.21
C GLN A 141 -44.13 -29.58 24.65
N PRO A 142 -44.33 -29.63 23.31
CA PRO A 142 -45.56 -29.24 22.59
C PRO A 142 -46.50 -30.41 22.22
N THR A 143 -47.72 -30.06 21.78
CA THR A 143 -48.70 -30.98 21.16
C THR A 143 -49.24 -30.48 19.83
N LYS A 144 -49.38 -31.43 18.90
CA LYS A 144 -49.82 -31.37 17.49
C LYS A 144 -51.36 -31.35 17.33
N ALA A 145 -51.75 -31.10 16.06
CA ALA A 145 -52.95 -31.54 15.32
C ALA A 145 -54.15 -30.55 15.34
N ALA A 146 -54.93 -30.33 14.26
CA ALA A 146 -55.12 -31.07 13.00
C ALA A 146 -55.70 -30.14 11.90
N ALA A 147 -55.55 -30.58 10.63
CA ALA A 147 -56.29 -30.11 9.44
C ALA A 147 -57.72 -30.71 9.38
N PRO A 148 -58.59 -30.25 8.46
CA PRO A 148 -58.83 -30.99 7.18
C PRO A 148 -58.97 -30.03 5.97
N GLU A 149 -58.41 -30.26 4.78
CA GLU A 149 -58.60 -31.32 3.75
C GLU A 149 -59.87 -31.17 2.87
N ARG A 150 -59.64 -30.92 1.57
CA ARG A 150 -60.42 -31.31 0.36
C ARG A 150 -59.58 -31.00 -0.89
N GLU A 151 -58.81 -31.99 -1.40
CA GLU A 151 -59.10 -32.86 -2.57
C GLU A 151 -59.33 -32.10 -3.90
N ARG A 152 -58.33 -32.14 -4.81
CA ARG A 152 -58.15 -33.06 -5.98
C ARG A 152 -59.04 -32.65 -7.16
N THR A 153 -58.55 -32.48 -8.40
CA THR A 153 -57.92 -33.50 -9.26
C THR A 153 -57.20 -32.90 -10.47
N ALA A 154 -56.07 -33.50 -10.86
CA ALA A 154 -55.54 -33.50 -12.24
C ALA A 154 -56.23 -34.60 -13.07
N PRO A 155 -56.09 -34.64 -14.42
CA PRO A 155 -55.08 -35.57 -14.99
C PRO A 155 -54.44 -35.23 -16.37
N LYS A 156 -53.19 -35.73 -16.53
CA LYS A 156 -52.49 -36.38 -17.69
C LYS A 156 -52.42 -35.67 -19.08
N LYS A 157 -51.24 -35.27 -19.61
CA LYS A 157 -50.04 -35.99 -20.16
C LYS A 157 -50.15 -36.40 -21.64
N ALA A 158 -49.29 -35.83 -22.51
CA ALA A 158 -48.72 -36.47 -23.71
C ALA A 158 -47.46 -35.70 -24.20
N GLU A 159 -46.39 -36.44 -24.52
CA GLU A 159 -45.10 -35.99 -25.08
C GLU A 159 -45.17 -35.58 -26.55
N LYS A 160 -44.28 -34.67 -26.98
CA LYS A 160 -43.35 -34.81 -28.14
C LYS A 160 -42.49 -33.54 -28.36
N LEU A 161 -41.17 -33.72 -28.42
CA LEU A 161 -40.18 -32.89 -29.17
C LEU A 161 -39.89 -33.62 -30.50
N PRO A 162 -39.20 -33.05 -31.52
CA PRO A 162 -38.56 -31.73 -31.70
C PRO A 162 -39.12 -31.00 -32.98
N GLU A 163 -38.75 -29.80 -33.45
CA GLU A 163 -37.47 -29.22 -33.86
C GLU A 163 -37.66 -27.73 -34.26
N ILE A 164 -36.63 -26.91 -34.03
CA ILE A 164 -36.22 -25.66 -34.72
C ILE A 164 -37.17 -24.45 -34.68
N ALA A 165 -36.81 -23.52 -33.80
CA ALA A 165 -37.21 -22.12 -33.83
C ALA A 165 -36.51 -21.32 -34.95
N PRO A 166 -37.14 -20.22 -35.39
CA PRO A 166 -36.43 -18.96 -35.58
C PRO A 166 -36.78 -17.99 -34.46
N LYS A 167 -35.71 -17.53 -33.80
CA LYS A 167 -35.64 -16.51 -32.75
C LYS A 167 -36.59 -15.32 -32.97
N LYS A 168 -37.31 -14.95 -31.91
CA LYS A 168 -37.59 -13.55 -31.60
C LYS A 168 -37.17 -13.26 -30.16
N ALA A 169 -36.48 -12.14 -30.03
CA ALA A 169 -35.72 -11.69 -28.88
C ALA A 169 -36.59 -11.52 -27.63
N GLU A 170 -36.17 -12.14 -26.54
CA GLU A 170 -36.42 -11.62 -25.20
C GLU A 170 -35.27 -10.67 -24.85
N THR A 171 -35.63 -9.42 -24.60
CA THR A 171 -34.77 -8.38 -24.04
C THR A 171 -34.32 -8.78 -22.64
N THR A 172 -33.12 -9.35 -22.55
CA THR A 172 -32.32 -9.35 -21.32
C THR A 172 -31.43 -8.12 -21.34
N THR A 173 -31.50 -7.30 -20.30
CA THR A 173 -30.66 -6.13 -20.02
C THR A 173 -29.21 -6.52 -19.65
N GLY A 174 -28.66 -7.54 -20.31
CA GLY A 174 -27.30 -8.04 -20.14
C GLY A 174 -26.49 -7.95 -21.44
N PRO A 175 -25.15 -8.10 -21.37
CA PRO A 175 -24.30 -8.12 -22.54
C PRO A 175 -24.64 -9.31 -23.44
N GLU A 176 -24.49 -9.15 -24.75
CA GLU A 176 -24.67 -10.24 -25.70
C GLU A 176 -23.56 -11.29 -25.48
N ILE A 177 -23.92 -12.53 -25.13
CA ILE A 177 -22.96 -13.63 -24.92
C ILE A 177 -22.96 -14.53 -26.16
N SER A 178 -21.79 -14.74 -26.76
CA SER A 178 -21.62 -15.68 -27.89
C SER A 178 -20.63 -16.77 -27.52
N ILE A 179 -21.05 -18.03 -27.60
CA ILE A 179 -20.21 -19.20 -27.29
C ILE A 179 -19.99 -19.99 -28.59
N LYS A 180 -18.73 -20.19 -28.97
CA LYS A 180 -18.32 -20.97 -30.15
C LYS A 180 -17.21 -21.95 -29.74
N LEU A 181 -17.62 -23.13 -29.29
CA LEU A 181 -16.70 -24.19 -28.86
C LEU A 181 -16.70 -25.32 -29.89
N ARG A 182 -15.52 -25.90 -30.16
CA ARG A 182 -15.37 -27.12 -30.96
C ARG A 182 -14.92 -28.26 -30.05
N GLY A 183 -15.43 -29.47 -30.27
CA GLY A 183 -15.12 -30.64 -29.46
C GLY A 183 -16.23 -31.03 -28.49
N GLU A 184 -15.87 -31.42 -27.27
CA GLU A 184 -16.81 -31.93 -26.27
C GLU A 184 -17.86 -30.87 -25.86
N LYS A 185 -19.10 -31.33 -25.61
CA LYS A 185 -20.22 -30.45 -25.22
C LYS A 185 -20.08 -30.07 -23.74
N ILE A 186 -19.60 -28.86 -23.50
CA ILE A 186 -19.56 -28.26 -22.15
C ILE A 186 -20.91 -27.58 -21.86
N PRO A 187 -21.45 -27.67 -20.63
CA PRO A 187 -22.66 -26.94 -20.25
C PRO A 187 -22.55 -25.44 -20.50
N GLU A 188 -23.48 -24.88 -21.28
CA GLU A 188 -23.56 -23.44 -21.55
C GLU A 188 -23.74 -22.63 -20.26
N GLU A 189 -24.38 -23.22 -19.24
CA GLU A 189 -24.56 -22.63 -17.90
C GLU A 189 -23.23 -22.23 -17.24
N ALA A 190 -22.14 -22.97 -17.48
CA ALA A 190 -20.82 -22.64 -16.96
C ALA A 190 -20.27 -21.34 -17.55
N PHE A 191 -20.51 -21.11 -18.85
CA PHE A 191 -20.10 -19.89 -19.55
C PHE A 191 -21.01 -18.70 -19.22
N MET A 192 -22.30 -18.95 -18.99
CA MET A 192 -23.24 -17.93 -18.51
C MET A 192 -22.83 -17.42 -17.12
N LYS A 193 -22.60 -18.32 -16.15
CA LYS A 193 -22.13 -17.95 -14.81
C LYS A 193 -20.77 -17.23 -14.84
N TYR A 194 -19.88 -17.65 -15.75
CA TYR A 194 -18.60 -16.98 -15.95
C TYR A 194 -18.77 -15.56 -16.54
N ALA A 195 -19.63 -15.39 -17.55
CA ALA A 195 -19.93 -14.08 -18.13
C ALA A 195 -20.60 -13.13 -17.13
N GLU A 196 -21.55 -13.62 -16.33
CA GLU A 196 -22.18 -12.86 -15.24
C GLU A 196 -21.16 -12.39 -14.21
N ALA A 197 -20.19 -13.24 -13.84
CA ALA A 197 -19.13 -12.88 -12.91
C ALA A 197 -18.20 -11.81 -13.51
N ILE A 198 -17.85 -11.91 -14.80
CA ILE A 198 -17.09 -10.88 -15.51
C ILE A 198 -17.85 -9.56 -15.51
N GLN A 199 -19.15 -9.58 -15.83
CA GLN A 199 -19.98 -8.38 -15.86
C GLN A 199 -20.07 -7.72 -14.48
N ARG A 200 -20.44 -8.49 -13.45
CA ARG A 200 -20.60 -7.99 -12.06
C ARG A 200 -19.32 -7.33 -11.54
N ASP A 201 -18.17 -7.93 -11.79
CA ASP A 201 -16.89 -7.35 -11.35
C ASP A 201 -16.46 -6.16 -12.24
N SER A 202 -16.86 -6.12 -13.51
CA SER A 202 -16.54 -5.02 -14.42
C SER A 202 -17.40 -3.77 -14.18
N GLU A 203 -18.64 -3.92 -13.71
CA GLU A 203 -19.51 -2.81 -13.31
C GLU A 203 -18.95 -2.01 -12.11
N LYS A 204 -18.06 -2.62 -11.31
CA LYS A 204 -17.34 -1.93 -10.24
C LYS A 204 -16.30 -0.94 -10.77
N ILE A 205 -15.94 -1.03 -12.05
CA ILE A 205 -15.05 -0.08 -12.70
C ILE A 205 -15.87 1.09 -13.22
N ARG A 206 -15.68 2.26 -12.60
CA ARG A 206 -16.43 3.49 -12.93
C ARG A 206 -16.29 3.84 -14.41
N GLY A 207 -17.43 3.99 -15.09
CA GLY A 207 -17.51 4.47 -16.47
C GLY A 207 -17.30 3.40 -17.55
N ILE A 208 -17.33 2.10 -17.23
CA ILE A 208 -17.25 1.00 -18.21
C ILE A 208 -18.61 0.35 -18.38
N LYS A 209 -19.02 0.11 -19.64
CA LYS A 209 -20.18 -0.71 -19.98
C LYS A 209 -19.78 -1.83 -20.93
N ILE A 210 -19.95 -3.08 -20.52
CA ILE A 210 -19.73 -4.24 -21.40
C ILE A 210 -20.95 -4.41 -22.30
N LYS A 211 -20.71 -4.55 -23.60
CA LYS A 211 -21.73 -4.74 -24.63
C LYS A 211 -21.84 -6.20 -25.07
N LYS A 212 -20.70 -6.88 -25.22
CA LYS A 212 -20.65 -8.25 -25.73
C LYS A 212 -19.47 -9.03 -25.13
N ILE A 213 -19.68 -10.30 -24.84
CA ILE A 213 -18.61 -11.23 -24.45
C ILE A 213 -18.65 -12.44 -25.40
N GLU A 214 -17.54 -12.69 -26.08
CA GLU A 214 -17.38 -13.84 -26.98
C GLU A 214 -16.40 -14.85 -26.40
N PHE A 215 -16.84 -16.11 -26.30
CA PHE A 215 -16.02 -17.24 -25.92
C PHE A 215 -15.79 -18.12 -27.15
N THR A 216 -14.52 -18.28 -27.55
CA THR A 216 -14.15 -19.17 -28.66
C THR A 216 -13.10 -20.17 -28.19
N GLY A 217 -13.17 -21.42 -28.59
CA GLY A 217 -12.23 -22.41 -28.02
C GLY A 217 -12.44 -23.84 -28.45
N ASN A 218 -11.58 -24.71 -27.91
CA ASN A 218 -11.65 -26.15 -28.11
C ASN A 218 -11.75 -26.87 -26.76
N ALA A 219 -12.59 -27.89 -26.69
CA ALA A 219 -12.80 -28.72 -25.50
C ALA A 219 -12.38 -30.17 -25.80
N GLU A 220 -11.38 -30.67 -25.09
CA GLU A 220 -10.84 -32.01 -25.27
C GLU A 220 -10.27 -32.56 -23.95
N GLY A 221 -10.62 -33.79 -23.59
CA GLY A 221 -9.94 -34.52 -22.51
C GLY A 221 -10.06 -33.86 -21.13
N GLY A 222 -11.21 -33.25 -20.83
CA GLY A 222 -11.45 -32.56 -19.55
C GLY A 222 -10.80 -31.17 -19.41
N VAL A 223 -10.22 -30.63 -20.49
CA VAL A 223 -9.63 -29.28 -20.53
C VAL A 223 -10.34 -28.43 -21.59
N VAL A 224 -10.60 -27.16 -21.28
CA VAL A 224 -11.14 -26.18 -22.23
C VAL A 224 -10.12 -25.12 -22.53
N ASP A 225 -9.61 -25.12 -23.76
CA ASP A 225 -8.77 -24.05 -24.26
C ASP A 225 -9.67 -22.89 -24.74
N LEU A 226 -9.60 -21.74 -24.06
CA LEU A 226 -10.52 -20.63 -24.24
C LEU A 226 -9.80 -19.36 -24.69
N ASN A 227 -10.36 -18.74 -25.72
CA ASN A 227 -10.11 -17.37 -26.11
C ASN A 227 -11.33 -16.53 -25.73
N VAL A 228 -11.11 -15.48 -24.94
CA VAL A 228 -12.18 -14.62 -24.42
C VAL A 228 -12.03 -13.23 -25.03
N THR A 229 -13.05 -12.74 -25.70
CA THR A 229 -13.09 -11.36 -26.22
C THR A 229 -14.20 -10.59 -25.52
N VAL A 230 -13.84 -9.51 -24.83
CA VAL A 230 -14.78 -8.62 -24.14
C VAL A 230 -14.86 -7.31 -24.92
N TYR A 231 -16.05 -6.96 -25.39
CA TYR A 231 -16.34 -5.69 -26.05
C TYR A 231 -17.11 -4.77 -25.10
N GLY A 232 -16.67 -3.52 -24.98
CA GLY A 232 -17.30 -2.53 -24.13
C GLY A 232 -17.11 -1.09 -24.63
N SER A 233 -17.62 -0.15 -23.85
CA SER A 233 -17.40 1.28 -24.04
C SER A 233 -16.94 1.93 -22.74
N SER A 234 -16.03 2.89 -22.85
CA SER A 234 -15.53 3.71 -21.76
C SER A 234 -16.10 5.13 -21.85
N GLU A 235 -16.53 5.68 -20.72
CA GLU A 235 -16.94 7.09 -20.63
C GLU A 235 -15.74 8.05 -20.57
N SER A 236 -14.53 7.54 -20.30
CA SER A 236 -13.31 8.34 -20.31
C SER A 236 -12.74 8.51 -21.71
N LYS A 237 -12.38 9.75 -22.08
CA LYS A 237 -11.68 10.11 -23.33
C LYS A 237 -10.15 10.04 -23.21
N ASN A 238 -9.62 9.73 -22.02
CA ASN A 238 -8.18 9.73 -21.74
C ASN A 238 -7.59 8.33 -21.97
N ARG A 239 -6.60 8.22 -22.88
CA ARG A 239 -5.95 6.95 -23.27
C ARG A 239 -5.39 6.16 -22.07
N ARG A 240 -4.88 6.86 -21.05
CA ARG A 240 -4.34 6.21 -19.84
C ARG A 240 -5.42 5.53 -19.02
N ASP A 241 -6.57 6.17 -18.87
CA ASP A 241 -7.69 5.62 -18.09
C ASP A 241 -8.32 4.42 -18.82
N ILE A 242 -8.32 4.45 -20.15
CA ILE A 242 -8.73 3.33 -21.00
C ILE A 242 -7.76 2.15 -20.83
N GLU A 243 -6.43 2.36 -20.90
CA GLU A 243 -5.45 1.29 -20.65
C GLU A 243 -5.57 0.68 -19.24
N ILE A 244 -5.79 1.51 -18.22
CA ILE A 244 -5.99 1.04 -16.84
C ILE A 244 -7.27 0.19 -16.74
N SER A 245 -8.32 0.62 -17.42
CA SER A 245 -9.60 -0.08 -17.52
C SER A 245 -9.47 -1.43 -18.22
N GLU A 246 -8.77 -1.49 -19.35
CA GLU A 246 -8.47 -2.73 -20.07
C GLU A 246 -7.69 -3.72 -19.19
N ARG A 247 -6.67 -3.25 -18.46
CA ARG A 247 -5.90 -4.08 -17.52
C ARG A 247 -6.75 -4.67 -16.40
N ARG A 248 -7.67 -3.88 -15.86
CA ARG A 248 -8.61 -4.35 -14.82
C ARG A 248 -9.56 -5.40 -15.39
N ILE A 249 -10.07 -5.23 -16.61
CA ILE A 249 -10.89 -6.24 -17.28
C ILE A 249 -10.08 -7.52 -17.53
N PHE A 250 -8.83 -7.43 -18.00
CA PHE A 250 -7.95 -8.61 -18.16
C PHE A 250 -7.80 -9.40 -16.86
N HIS A 251 -7.59 -8.69 -15.75
CA HIS A 251 -7.50 -9.30 -14.43
C HIS A 251 -8.82 -9.99 -14.02
N ILE A 252 -9.97 -9.34 -14.25
CA ILE A 252 -11.30 -9.89 -13.93
C ILE A 252 -11.57 -11.18 -14.72
N VAL A 253 -11.25 -11.19 -16.01
CA VAL A 253 -11.39 -12.40 -16.86
C VAL A 253 -10.53 -13.53 -16.28
N SER A 254 -9.28 -13.25 -15.97
CA SER A 254 -8.35 -14.26 -15.43
C SER A 254 -8.78 -14.79 -14.06
N LYS A 255 -9.22 -13.90 -13.16
CA LYS A 255 -9.67 -14.21 -11.80
C LYS A 255 -10.90 -15.13 -11.80
N ASN A 256 -11.84 -14.90 -12.71
CA ASN A 256 -13.12 -15.60 -12.74
C ASN A 256 -13.12 -16.88 -13.57
N ALA A 257 -12.07 -17.14 -14.36
CA ALA A 257 -11.98 -18.35 -15.19
C ALA A 257 -12.23 -19.67 -14.43
N PRO A 258 -11.75 -19.87 -13.19
CA PRO A 258 -12.02 -21.10 -12.43
C PRO A 258 -13.50 -21.41 -12.17
N ILE A 259 -14.43 -20.47 -12.40
CA ILE A 259 -15.89 -20.73 -12.32
C ILE A 259 -16.31 -21.80 -13.32
N ILE A 260 -15.68 -21.85 -14.49
CA ILE A 260 -15.98 -22.87 -15.51
C ILE A 260 -15.72 -24.26 -14.93
N PHE A 261 -14.57 -24.47 -14.28
CA PHE A 261 -14.24 -25.75 -13.63
C PHE A 261 -15.23 -26.14 -12.54
N ARG A 262 -15.71 -25.18 -11.73
CA ARG A 262 -16.66 -25.48 -10.64
C ARG A 262 -18.03 -25.94 -11.15
N VAL A 263 -18.43 -25.53 -12.35
CA VAL A 263 -19.77 -25.77 -12.89
C VAL A 263 -19.78 -26.88 -13.93
N SER A 264 -18.70 -27.04 -14.70
CA SER A 264 -18.63 -28.05 -15.76
C SER A 264 -17.64 -29.18 -15.49
N GLU A 265 -16.83 -29.11 -14.43
CA GLU A 265 -15.71 -30.03 -14.15
C GLU A 265 -14.59 -30.02 -15.19
N TYR A 266 -14.66 -29.15 -16.21
CA TYR A 266 -13.59 -28.96 -17.18
C TYR A 266 -12.61 -27.88 -16.74
N LYS A 267 -11.31 -28.18 -16.81
CA LYS A 267 -10.27 -27.22 -16.43
C LYS A 267 -10.12 -26.14 -17.52
N PRO A 268 -10.38 -24.85 -17.23
CA PRO A 268 -10.21 -23.78 -18.21
C PRO A 268 -8.73 -23.43 -18.37
N ARG A 269 -8.29 -23.24 -19.61
CA ARG A 269 -6.99 -22.70 -19.99
C ARG A 269 -7.20 -21.51 -20.90
N LEU A 270 -6.94 -20.30 -20.39
CA LEU A 270 -7.04 -19.08 -21.19
C LEU A 270 -5.83 -18.99 -22.13
N LYS A 271 -6.08 -19.07 -23.45
CA LYS A 271 -5.06 -18.95 -24.50
C LYS A 271 -4.88 -17.51 -24.97
N ASP A 272 -5.99 -16.82 -25.19
CA ASP A 272 -5.99 -15.42 -25.61
C ASP A 272 -7.12 -14.67 -24.88
N ILE A 273 -6.86 -13.44 -24.43
CA ILE A 273 -7.88 -12.58 -23.82
C ILE A 273 -7.82 -11.24 -24.53
N ARG A 274 -8.86 -10.84 -25.24
CA ARG A 274 -8.94 -9.54 -25.92
C ARG A 274 -9.95 -8.66 -25.24
N VAL A 275 -9.60 -7.39 -25.03
CA VAL A 275 -10.52 -6.38 -24.53
C VAL A 275 -10.55 -5.25 -25.54
N VAL A 276 -11.75 -4.92 -26.01
CA VAL A 276 -11.98 -3.86 -27.01
C VAL A 276 -12.92 -2.84 -26.39
N LEU A 277 -12.37 -1.69 -26.01
CA LEU A 277 -13.14 -0.53 -25.54
C LEU A 277 -13.16 0.52 -26.65
N ASP A 278 -14.36 0.97 -27.04
CA ASP A 278 -14.59 2.04 -28.03
C ASP A 278 -13.93 1.83 -29.40
N GLY A 279 -13.72 0.57 -29.79
CA GLY A 279 -13.24 0.20 -31.14
C GLY A 279 -11.73 0.23 -31.34
N GLU A 280 -10.93 0.48 -30.29
CA GLU A 280 -9.47 0.27 -30.35
C GLU A 280 -9.10 -1.11 -29.81
N GLU A 281 -8.42 -1.93 -30.64
CA GLU A 281 -7.97 -3.28 -30.26
C GLU A 281 -6.79 -3.21 -29.28
N ALA A 282 -7.01 -3.52 -28.00
CA ALA A 282 -5.94 -3.89 -27.09
C ALA A 282 -5.78 -5.41 -27.08
N ARG A 283 -4.76 -5.89 -27.80
CA ARG A 283 -4.32 -7.29 -27.68
C ARG A 283 -3.50 -7.46 -26.39
N PRO A 284 -3.65 -8.59 -25.68
CA PRO A 284 -2.72 -8.94 -24.63
C PRO A 284 -1.37 -9.13 -25.31
N ARG A 285 -0.37 -8.34 -24.90
CA ARG A 285 0.98 -8.53 -25.41
C ARG A 285 1.45 -9.89 -24.93
N GLU A 286 1.70 -10.80 -25.87
CA GLU A 286 2.49 -12.00 -25.63
C GLU A 286 3.68 -11.66 -24.74
N ILE A 287 3.92 -12.47 -23.72
CA ILE A 287 5.18 -12.49 -22.98
C ILE A 287 6.20 -13.19 -23.90
N THR A 288 6.53 -12.56 -25.03
CA THR A 288 7.63 -12.99 -25.89
C THR A 288 8.90 -12.29 -25.38
N GLU A 289 9.77 -13.05 -24.72
CA GLU A 289 11.25 -12.94 -24.60
C GLU A 289 11.93 -11.56 -24.37
N LYS A 290 11.19 -10.47 -24.16
CA LYS A 290 11.71 -9.09 -24.10
C LYS A 290 12.22 -8.65 -22.73
N ASP A 291 12.17 -9.51 -21.72
CA ASP A 291 12.67 -9.20 -20.38
C ASP A 291 14.02 -9.88 -20.07
N LYS A 292 14.68 -10.47 -21.08
CA LYS A 292 16.01 -11.05 -20.89
C LYS A 292 17.03 -9.93 -20.66
N LYS A 293 17.63 -9.90 -19.46
CA LYS A 293 18.77 -9.04 -19.15
C LYS A 293 20.04 -9.63 -19.75
N ARG A 294 20.76 -8.83 -20.53
CA ARG A 294 22.12 -9.12 -20.96
C ARG A 294 23.09 -8.48 -19.97
N THR A 295 24.06 -9.27 -19.49
CA THR A 295 25.15 -8.76 -18.64
C THR A 295 26.48 -9.15 -19.26
N ASP A 296 27.28 -8.17 -19.68
CA ASP A 296 28.54 -8.40 -20.40
C ASP A 296 29.51 -7.23 -20.24
N TYR A 297 30.77 -7.42 -20.63
CA TYR A 297 31.76 -6.36 -20.74
C TYR A 297 31.61 -5.61 -22.06
N ILE A 298 31.68 -4.29 -22.03
CA ILE A 298 31.47 -3.45 -23.22
C ILE A 298 32.79 -2.98 -23.85
N ASP A 299 33.86 -2.99 -23.06
CA ASP A 299 35.19 -2.54 -23.45
C ASP A 299 36.15 -3.72 -23.63
N LYS A 300 37.17 -3.52 -24.47
CA LYS A 300 38.20 -4.54 -24.72
C LYS A 300 39.08 -4.80 -23.49
N SER A 301 39.20 -3.82 -22.60
CA SER A 301 39.99 -3.88 -21.37
C SER A 301 39.25 -4.57 -20.21
N LYS A 302 38.00 -5.00 -20.41
CA LYS A 302 37.13 -5.62 -19.40
C LYS A 302 36.98 -4.80 -18.11
N LYS A 303 37.04 -3.48 -18.21
CA LYS A 303 36.85 -2.55 -17.09
C LYS A 303 35.38 -2.17 -16.90
N ILE A 304 34.62 -2.09 -17.99
CA ILE A 304 33.24 -1.59 -18.00
C ILE A 304 32.29 -2.76 -18.23
N ARG A 305 31.51 -3.08 -17.19
CA ARG A 305 30.48 -4.11 -17.23
C ARG A 305 29.09 -3.47 -17.20
N LEU A 306 28.19 -3.92 -18.06
CA LEU A 306 26.81 -3.43 -18.17
C LEU A 306 25.83 -4.58 -18.02
N SER A 307 24.79 -4.37 -17.22
CA SER A 307 23.60 -5.20 -17.13
C SER A 307 22.38 -4.39 -17.55
N VAL A 308 21.71 -4.78 -18.64
CA VAL A 308 20.51 -4.09 -19.15
C VAL A 308 19.65 -5.05 -19.98
N LEU A 309 18.39 -4.69 -20.24
CA LEU A 309 17.54 -5.40 -21.19
C LEU A 309 18.21 -5.48 -22.57
N GLU A 310 18.10 -6.64 -23.22
CA GLU A 310 18.82 -6.94 -24.46
C GLU A 310 18.49 -5.96 -25.61
N ASP A 311 17.24 -5.52 -25.71
CA ASP A 311 16.77 -4.52 -26.68
C ASP A 311 17.39 -3.12 -26.46
N MET A 312 17.76 -2.82 -25.22
CA MET A 312 18.32 -1.53 -24.82
C MET A 312 19.86 -1.52 -24.78
N TRP A 313 20.49 -2.67 -25.06
CA TRP A 313 21.94 -2.83 -25.02
C TRP A 313 22.72 -1.81 -25.87
N PRO A 314 22.38 -1.53 -27.15
CA PRO A 314 23.14 -0.58 -27.98
C PRO A 314 23.15 0.85 -27.43
N TYR A 315 22.06 1.26 -26.79
CA TYR A 315 21.92 2.60 -26.22
C TYR A 315 22.78 2.76 -24.98
N PHE A 316 22.62 1.84 -24.03
CA PHE A 316 23.31 1.93 -22.74
C PHE A 316 24.78 1.53 -22.82
N SER A 317 25.18 0.72 -23.81
CA SER A 317 26.58 0.41 -24.06
C SER A 317 27.38 1.63 -24.53
N ASN A 318 26.83 2.44 -25.44
CA ASN A 318 27.44 3.69 -25.86
C ASN A 318 27.43 4.72 -24.73
N PHE A 319 26.32 4.84 -24.02
CA PHE A 319 26.21 5.70 -22.84
C PHE A 319 27.30 5.40 -21.80
N ALA A 320 27.45 4.13 -21.39
CA ALA A 320 28.44 3.73 -20.38
C ALA A 320 29.87 4.06 -20.83
N LYS A 321 30.20 3.82 -22.11
CA LYS A 321 31.51 4.18 -22.68
C LYS A 321 31.78 5.68 -22.63
N THR A 322 30.80 6.50 -23.02
CA THR A 322 30.95 7.96 -23.03
C THR A 322 31.10 8.52 -21.61
N VAL A 323 30.29 8.03 -20.67
CA VAL A 323 30.37 8.43 -19.25
C VAL A 323 31.75 8.13 -18.68
N ILE A 324 32.25 6.90 -18.86
CA ILE A 324 33.57 6.51 -18.32
C ILE A 324 34.69 7.31 -18.99
N ARG A 325 34.66 7.49 -20.31
CA ARG A 325 35.65 8.29 -21.03
C ARG A 325 35.73 9.73 -20.53
N GLU A 326 34.60 10.33 -20.21
CA GLU A 326 34.57 11.69 -19.67
C GLU A 326 35.07 11.77 -18.23
N ILE A 327 34.75 10.77 -17.40
CA ILE A 327 35.30 10.65 -16.05
C ILE A 327 36.84 10.54 -16.12
N GLU A 328 37.36 9.72 -17.02
CA GLU A 328 38.81 9.59 -17.25
C GLU A 328 39.44 10.89 -17.76
N THR A 329 38.76 11.61 -18.67
CA THR A 329 39.23 12.92 -19.17
C THR A 329 39.26 13.98 -18.07
N SER A 330 38.44 13.81 -17.03
CA SER A 330 38.41 14.68 -15.85
C SER A 330 39.54 14.39 -14.85
N GLY A 331 40.46 13.47 -15.16
CA GLY A 331 41.61 13.15 -14.32
C GLY A 331 41.36 12.04 -13.30
N MET A 332 40.22 11.35 -13.36
CA MET A 332 39.90 10.19 -12.51
C MET A 332 40.12 8.90 -13.28
N LEU A 333 41.21 8.18 -13.00
CA LEU A 333 41.53 6.93 -13.69
C LEU A 333 40.59 5.81 -13.24
N VAL A 334 39.78 5.27 -14.15
CA VAL A 334 38.80 4.22 -13.83
C VAL A 334 39.46 2.84 -13.90
N GLU A 335 39.41 2.10 -12.80
CA GLU A 335 39.89 0.72 -12.72
C GLU A 335 38.79 -0.28 -13.10
N SER A 336 37.59 -0.08 -12.55
CA SER A 336 36.41 -0.89 -12.86
C SER A 336 35.13 -0.05 -12.75
N ALA A 337 34.15 -0.36 -13.60
CA ALA A 337 32.84 0.26 -13.57
C ALA A 337 31.76 -0.77 -13.88
N TYR A 338 30.72 -0.81 -13.06
CA TYR A 338 29.55 -1.65 -13.24
C TYR A 338 28.29 -0.81 -13.30
N PHE A 339 27.61 -0.89 -14.43
CA PHE A 339 26.30 -0.26 -14.66
C PHE A 339 25.22 -1.34 -14.58
N ASP A 340 24.34 -1.28 -13.58
CA ASP A 340 23.12 -2.08 -13.51
C ASP A 340 21.89 -1.21 -13.77
N ILE A 341 21.23 -1.52 -14.89
CA ILE A 341 20.10 -0.77 -15.38
C ILE A 341 18.84 -1.58 -15.16
N LYS A 342 17.94 -1.02 -14.36
CA LYS A 342 16.66 -1.63 -14.00
C LYS A 342 15.52 -0.89 -14.69
N GLY A 343 14.39 -1.57 -14.84
CA GLY A 343 13.19 -1.01 -15.45
C GLY A 343 13.09 -1.21 -16.97
N ARG A 344 11.98 -0.73 -17.56
CA ARG A 344 11.60 -0.98 -18.96
C ARG A 344 10.92 0.23 -19.62
N ARG A 345 9.93 0.80 -18.94
CA ARG A 345 9.27 2.06 -19.36
C ARG A 345 10.03 3.27 -18.81
N GLU A 346 10.49 3.15 -17.59
CA GLU A 346 11.42 4.06 -16.92
C GLU A 346 12.66 3.25 -16.57
N PHE A 347 13.83 3.86 -16.69
CA PHE A 347 15.10 3.21 -16.39
C PHE A 347 15.75 3.82 -15.16
N GLU A 348 16.28 2.95 -14.30
CA GLU A 348 17.06 3.35 -13.13
C GLU A 348 18.49 2.91 -13.33
N ILE A 349 19.43 3.87 -13.27
CA ILE A 349 20.86 3.61 -13.38
C ILE A 349 21.45 3.45 -11.98
N ASN A 350 22.08 2.31 -11.76
CA ASN A 350 22.95 2.05 -10.61
C ASN A 350 24.38 1.93 -11.11
N LEU A 351 25.28 2.78 -10.60
CA LEU A 351 26.69 2.78 -10.96
C LEU A 351 27.53 2.42 -9.74
N SER A 352 28.38 1.40 -9.89
CA SER A 352 29.49 1.13 -8.97
C SER A 352 30.79 1.32 -9.72
N ILE A 353 31.65 2.23 -9.27
CA ILE A 353 32.89 2.60 -9.97
C ILE A 353 34.07 2.67 -9.00
N ALA A 354 35.18 2.08 -9.40
CA ALA A 354 36.46 2.18 -8.70
C ALA A 354 37.39 3.12 -9.47
N VAL A 355 37.85 4.18 -8.81
CA VAL A 355 38.73 5.20 -9.37
C VAL A 355 40.06 5.24 -8.62
N LYS A 356 41.16 5.34 -9.34
CA LYS A 356 42.50 5.58 -8.79
C LYS A 356 42.76 7.08 -8.71
N GLY A 357 43.17 7.55 -7.54
CA GLY A 357 43.55 8.96 -7.35
C GLY A 357 43.63 9.40 -5.90
N GLU A 358 44.08 10.64 -5.71
CA GLU A 358 44.21 11.30 -4.40
C GLU A 358 42.99 12.18 -4.07
N TYR A 359 41.85 11.90 -4.69
CA TYR A 359 40.62 12.65 -4.48
C TYR A 359 39.91 12.19 -3.21
N ASP A 360 39.23 13.12 -2.56
CA ASP A 360 38.26 12.78 -1.53
C ASP A 360 37.05 12.05 -2.13
N LYS A 361 36.53 11.05 -1.42
CA LYS A 361 35.44 10.18 -1.89
C LYS A 361 34.19 10.99 -2.26
N ASP A 362 33.84 11.98 -1.46
CA ASP A 362 32.64 12.80 -1.66
C ASP A 362 32.80 13.76 -2.84
N THR A 363 34.04 14.16 -3.14
CA THR A 363 34.35 15.01 -4.29
C THR A 363 34.30 14.20 -5.58
N ALA A 364 34.88 12.99 -5.58
CA ALA A 364 34.81 12.06 -6.70
C ALA A 364 33.36 11.63 -6.99
N GLU A 365 32.58 11.30 -5.96
CA GLU A 365 31.16 10.95 -6.12
C GLU A 365 30.33 12.08 -6.74
N ARG A 366 30.53 13.32 -6.27
CA ARG A 366 29.84 14.49 -6.86
C ARG A 366 30.20 14.71 -8.33
N ALA A 367 31.47 14.58 -8.68
CA ALA A 367 31.93 14.72 -10.07
C ALA A 367 31.34 13.62 -10.97
N VAL A 368 31.41 12.36 -10.54
CA VAL A 368 30.85 11.21 -11.27
C VAL A 368 29.33 11.37 -11.43
N ARG A 369 28.62 11.74 -10.37
CA ARG A 369 27.16 11.91 -10.40
C ARG A 369 26.73 13.05 -11.35
N ALA A 370 27.51 14.14 -11.41
CA ALA A 370 27.23 15.24 -12.34
C ALA A 370 27.37 14.81 -13.81
N VAL A 371 28.44 14.08 -14.15
CA VAL A 371 28.65 13.52 -15.50
C VAL A 371 27.52 12.55 -15.85
N LEU A 372 27.20 11.63 -14.94
CA LEU A 372 26.15 10.63 -15.14
C LEU A 372 24.77 11.30 -15.36
N ALA A 373 24.44 12.32 -14.58
CA ALA A 373 23.17 13.04 -14.68
C ALA A 373 22.99 13.79 -16.00
N ARG A 374 24.06 14.40 -16.52
CA ARG A 374 24.01 15.06 -17.83
C ARG A 374 23.75 14.06 -18.95
N HIS A 375 24.54 12.98 -19.01
CA HIS A 375 24.38 11.95 -20.04
C HIS A 375 23.04 11.21 -19.92
N ALA A 376 22.52 11.00 -18.70
CA ALA A 376 21.24 10.34 -18.51
C ALA A 376 20.08 11.20 -19.05
N ARG A 377 20.15 12.53 -18.90
CA ARG A 377 19.18 13.46 -19.49
C ARG A 377 19.26 13.48 -21.02
N GLU A 378 20.46 13.42 -21.59
CA GLU A 378 20.66 13.36 -23.04
C GLU A 378 20.11 12.05 -23.61
N LEU A 379 20.43 10.92 -22.99
CA LEU A 379 19.91 9.62 -23.39
C LEU A 379 18.38 9.57 -23.25
N SER A 380 17.83 10.10 -22.16
CA SER A 380 16.39 10.17 -21.90
C SER A 380 15.64 10.88 -23.04
N LYS A 381 16.20 11.99 -23.55
CA LYS A 381 15.66 12.68 -24.73
C LYS A 381 15.76 11.84 -26.00
N ALA A 382 16.85 11.11 -26.19
CA ALA A 382 17.09 10.33 -27.41
C ALA A 382 16.20 9.08 -27.51
N ILE A 383 15.86 8.44 -26.38
CA ILE A 383 15.03 7.23 -26.36
C ILE A 383 13.58 7.49 -25.93
N GLU A 384 13.20 8.76 -25.72
CA GLU A 384 11.88 9.21 -25.24
C GLU A 384 11.38 8.44 -24.00
N ARG A 385 12.29 8.11 -23.08
CA ARG A 385 11.98 7.39 -21.84
C ARG A 385 12.61 8.09 -20.65
N TYR A 386 11.93 8.03 -19.50
CA TYR A 386 12.45 8.60 -18.27
C TYR A 386 13.63 7.76 -17.75
N ILE A 387 14.72 8.43 -17.36
CA ILE A 387 15.92 7.79 -16.80
C ILE A 387 16.26 8.49 -15.50
N SER A 388 16.31 7.74 -14.39
CA SER A 388 16.70 8.23 -13.07
C SER A 388 18.05 7.62 -12.64
N ILE A 389 18.75 8.30 -11.74
CA ILE A 389 19.99 7.83 -11.13
C ILE A 389 19.69 7.52 -9.67
N HIS A 390 19.80 6.25 -9.29
CA HIS A 390 19.45 5.79 -7.96
C HIS A 390 20.68 5.75 -7.06
N THR A 391 21.62 4.83 -7.34
CA THR A 391 22.83 4.64 -6.53
C THR A 391 24.09 4.91 -7.36
N VAL A 392 25.00 5.72 -6.81
CA VAL A 392 26.35 5.93 -7.34
C VAL A 392 27.33 5.62 -6.22
N THR A 393 28.01 4.48 -6.30
CA THR A 393 29.04 4.07 -5.33
C THR A 393 30.41 4.30 -5.95
N VAL A 394 31.21 5.18 -5.34
CA VAL A 394 32.59 5.44 -5.77
C VAL A 394 33.57 4.85 -4.76
N GLU A 395 34.47 3.99 -5.21
CA GLU A 395 35.61 3.49 -4.43
C GLU A 395 36.88 4.18 -4.91
N VAL A 396 37.59 4.85 -3.99
CA VAL A 396 38.86 5.52 -4.31
C VAL A 396 40.02 4.62 -3.89
N ILE A 397 40.75 4.10 -4.88
CA ILE A 397 41.97 3.31 -4.68
C ILE A 397 43.15 4.28 -4.64
N ARG A 398 43.71 4.49 -3.45
CA ARG A 398 44.92 5.31 -3.28
C ARG A 398 46.15 4.45 -3.61
N PRO A 399 47.07 4.91 -4.47
CA PRO A 399 48.37 4.27 -4.59
C PRO A 399 49.11 4.40 -3.24
N GLU A 400 49.71 3.30 -2.77
CA GLU A 400 50.49 3.30 -1.54
C GLU A 400 51.70 4.25 -1.66
N GLY A 401 51.87 5.17 -0.70
CA GLY A 401 53.14 5.86 -0.49
C GLY A 401 53.21 7.39 -0.57
N VAL A 402 52.14 8.16 -0.37
CA VAL A 402 52.27 9.63 -0.22
C VAL A 402 51.43 10.18 0.95
N VAL A 403 52.12 10.87 1.86
CA VAL A 403 51.60 11.57 3.05
C VAL A 403 50.81 12.81 2.61
N PRO A 404 49.64 13.12 3.20
CA PRO A 404 48.79 14.22 2.72
C PRO A 404 49.42 15.58 3.02
N THR A 405 49.82 16.30 1.96
CA THR A 405 50.03 17.75 2.02
C THR A 405 48.67 18.46 1.93
N LYS A 406 48.44 19.39 2.87
CA LYS A 406 47.26 20.26 2.91
C LYS A 406 47.01 20.90 1.54
N PRO A 407 45.76 20.95 1.04
CA PRO A 407 45.45 21.65 -0.19
C PRO A 407 45.67 23.15 0.00
N SER A 408 46.61 23.74 -0.75
CA SER A 408 46.68 25.19 -0.93
C SER A 408 45.54 25.60 -1.85
N VAL A 409 44.56 26.30 -1.29
CA VAL A 409 43.52 26.98 -2.08
C VAL A 409 44.19 28.13 -2.83
N LYS A 410 44.46 27.94 -4.12
CA LYS A 410 44.65 29.06 -5.06
C LYS A 410 43.31 29.30 -5.75
N PRO A 411 42.64 30.45 -5.55
CA PRO A 411 41.41 30.75 -6.23
C PRO A 411 41.68 31.16 -7.68
N THR A 412 40.95 30.52 -8.58
CA THR A 412 40.79 30.87 -9.98
C THR A 412 39.75 32.01 -10.12
N SER A 413 40.06 33.00 -10.95
CA SER A 413 39.21 34.10 -11.48
C SER A 413 39.30 35.47 -10.77
N ALA A 414 39.86 36.45 -11.48
CA ALA A 414 40.08 37.85 -11.07
C ALA A 414 38.80 38.63 -10.70
N LYS A 415 37.62 38.16 -11.10
CA LYS A 415 36.34 38.77 -10.71
C LYS A 415 35.86 38.34 -9.32
N ALA A 416 36.26 37.16 -8.84
CA ALA A 416 35.92 36.68 -7.52
C ALA A 416 36.75 37.39 -6.42
N SER A 417 38.00 37.74 -6.72
CA SER A 417 38.84 38.56 -5.83
C SER A 417 38.34 40.00 -5.69
N GLU A 418 37.80 40.60 -6.76
CA GLU A 418 37.19 41.94 -6.66
C GLU A 418 35.90 41.92 -5.83
N ILE A 419 35.09 40.87 -5.94
CA ILE A 419 33.86 40.74 -5.13
C ILE A 419 34.21 40.48 -3.67
N LEU A 420 35.23 39.65 -3.39
CA LEU A 420 35.70 39.42 -2.01
C LEU A 420 36.33 40.69 -1.41
N ALA A 421 37.12 41.45 -2.18
CA ALA A 421 37.69 42.72 -1.71
C ALA A 421 36.60 43.78 -1.46
N LYS A 422 35.58 43.88 -2.32
CA LYS A 422 34.43 44.77 -2.09
C LYS A 422 33.59 44.35 -0.88
N LYS A 423 33.46 43.05 -0.64
CA LYS A 423 32.78 42.51 0.53
C LYS A 423 33.54 42.83 1.81
N GLU A 424 34.87 42.70 1.80
CA GLU A 424 35.71 43.02 2.94
C GLU A 424 35.71 44.52 3.27
N LEU A 425 35.62 45.38 2.25
CA LEU A 425 35.44 46.83 2.42
C LEU A 425 34.06 47.17 2.99
N LEU A 426 32.99 46.50 2.52
CA LEU A 426 31.65 46.65 3.08
C LEU A 426 31.55 46.14 4.52
N GLU A 427 32.23 45.04 4.86
CA GLU A 427 32.29 44.51 6.23
C GLU A 427 33.01 45.49 7.17
N LYS A 428 34.11 46.09 6.73
CA LYS A 428 34.82 47.13 7.51
C LYS A 428 34.01 48.42 7.64
N GLU A 429 33.24 48.79 6.62
CA GLU A 429 32.40 49.99 6.66
C GLU A 429 31.17 49.78 7.54
N VAL A 430 30.59 48.58 7.54
CA VAL A 430 29.51 48.18 8.47
C VAL A 430 30.04 48.09 9.90
N GLU A 431 31.23 47.53 10.13
CA GLU A 431 31.88 47.46 11.45
C GLU A 431 32.18 48.86 12.01
N LYS A 432 32.60 49.79 11.15
CA LYS A 432 32.82 51.20 11.52
C LYS A 432 31.50 51.93 11.83
N LEU A 433 30.45 51.69 11.07
CA LEU A 433 29.11 52.23 11.34
C LEU A 433 28.49 51.66 12.63
N LEU A 434 28.80 50.41 12.97
CA LEU A 434 28.37 49.77 14.21
C LEU A 434 29.14 50.32 15.43
N GLN A 435 30.44 50.61 15.29
CA GLN A 435 31.24 51.27 16.33
C GLN A 435 30.83 52.74 16.53
N GLU A 436 30.55 53.49 15.46
CA GLU A 436 30.10 54.88 15.53
C GLU A 436 28.69 55.03 16.14
N ALA A 437 27.88 53.97 16.11
CA ALA A 437 26.56 53.92 16.74
C ALA A 437 26.59 53.58 18.25
N GLY A 438 27.75 53.18 18.80
CA GLY A 438 27.92 52.91 20.24
C GLY A 438 27.04 51.78 20.79
N ILE A 439 26.96 50.64 20.07
CA ILE A 439 26.09 49.52 20.44
C ILE A 439 26.90 48.22 20.63
N ASP A 440 27.72 48.18 21.68
CA ASP A 440 28.45 46.96 22.07
C ASP A 440 27.55 45.94 22.81
N GLU A 441 26.33 46.31 23.20
CA GLU A 441 25.43 45.45 23.99
C GLU A 441 24.45 44.58 23.16
N LEU A 442 24.30 44.85 21.85
CA LEU A 442 23.41 44.04 20.99
C LEU A 442 24.10 42.83 20.35
N ALA A 443 25.44 42.75 20.33
CA ALA A 443 26.16 41.59 19.76
C ALA A 443 25.83 40.30 20.53
N PHE A 444 25.72 40.38 21.85
CA PHE A 444 25.36 39.25 22.71
C PHE A 444 23.89 38.82 22.52
N LEU A 445 22.97 39.79 22.44
CA LEU A 445 21.55 39.55 22.19
C LEU A 445 21.27 39.04 20.77
N THR A 446 22.07 39.44 19.77
CA THR A 446 21.92 38.94 18.40
C THR A 446 22.50 37.55 18.22
N GLU A 447 23.58 37.18 18.90
CA GLU A 447 24.06 35.79 18.90
C GLU A 447 23.12 34.84 19.64
N GLU A 448 22.58 35.24 20.79
CA GLU A 448 21.61 34.42 21.53
C GLU A 448 20.30 34.27 20.78
N LYS A 449 19.72 35.35 20.25
CA LYS A 449 18.51 35.26 19.41
C LYS A 449 18.73 34.54 18.10
N LYS A 450 19.94 34.59 17.53
CA LYS A 450 20.30 33.81 16.33
C LYS A 450 20.44 32.33 16.64
N LYS A 451 21.06 31.95 17.77
CA LYS A 451 21.09 30.55 18.25
C LYS A 451 19.69 30.02 18.56
N GLU A 452 18.83 30.85 19.16
CA GLU A 452 17.45 30.48 19.49
C GLU A 452 16.59 30.33 18.21
N ALA A 453 16.75 31.22 17.23
CA ALA A 453 16.11 31.10 15.92
C ALA A 453 16.63 29.89 15.12
N GLU A 454 17.93 29.60 15.15
CA GLU A 454 18.53 28.42 14.51
C GLU A 454 18.03 27.13 15.16
N GLN A 455 17.94 27.07 16.49
CA GLN A 455 17.38 25.93 17.21
C GLN A 455 15.88 25.72 16.92
N THR A 456 15.11 26.79 16.77
CA THR A 456 13.67 26.72 16.45
C THR A 456 13.43 26.27 15.01
N LEU A 457 14.27 26.74 14.07
CA LEU A 457 14.24 26.28 12.67
C LEU A 457 14.73 24.85 12.50
N LEU A 458 15.70 24.41 13.31
CA LEU A 458 16.16 23.02 13.32
C LEU A 458 15.10 22.09 13.92
N LYS A 459 14.47 22.44 15.05
CA LYS A 459 13.39 21.65 15.64
C LYS A 459 12.21 21.46 14.68
N SER A 460 11.78 22.53 14.01
CA SER A 460 10.65 22.45 13.05
C SER A 460 10.90 21.56 11.83
N ARG A 461 12.17 21.24 11.50
CA ARG A 461 12.51 20.29 10.43
C ARG A 461 12.82 18.89 10.96
N ILE A 462 13.36 18.79 12.16
CA ILE A 462 13.80 17.54 12.77
C ILE A 462 12.60 16.71 13.26
N GLU A 463 11.62 17.32 13.94
CA GLU A 463 10.44 16.59 14.43
C GLU A 463 9.64 15.91 13.31
N PRO A 464 9.26 16.60 12.22
CA PRO A 464 8.57 15.96 11.10
C PRO A 464 9.41 14.87 10.42
N ALA A 465 10.73 15.07 10.34
CA ALA A 465 11.64 14.08 9.78
C ALA A 465 11.68 12.81 10.64
N ILE A 466 11.69 12.94 11.97
CA ILE A 466 11.74 11.80 12.89
C ILE A 466 10.40 11.05 12.93
N GLU A 467 9.26 11.75 12.91
CA GLU A 467 7.95 11.13 12.82
C GLU A 467 7.80 10.33 11.52
N THR A 468 8.22 10.93 10.40
CA THR A 468 8.20 10.26 9.09
C THR A 468 9.15 9.08 9.05
N LEU A 469 10.34 9.21 9.66
CA LEU A 469 11.29 8.11 9.82
C LEU A 469 10.67 6.94 10.58
N LYS A 470 10.04 7.22 11.73
CA LYS A 470 9.38 6.21 12.56
C LYS A 470 8.25 5.51 11.80
N ALA A 471 7.40 6.29 11.11
CA ALA A 471 6.28 5.75 10.34
C ALA A 471 6.74 4.86 9.17
N ARG A 472 7.74 5.30 8.39
CA ARG A 472 8.26 4.54 7.25
C ARG A 472 9.00 3.28 7.68
N ILE A 473 9.85 3.36 8.71
CA ILE A 473 10.51 2.17 9.25
C ILE A 473 9.44 1.17 9.72
N HIS A 474 8.43 1.63 10.43
CA HIS A 474 7.35 0.75 10.90
C HIS A 474 6.56 0.10 9.76
N ALA A 475 6.30 0.82 8.66
CA ALA A 475 5.60 0.28 7.49
C ALA A 475 6.45 -0.74 6.72
N GLU A 476 7.74 -0.43 6.49
CA GLU A 476 8.66 -1.28 5.73
C GLU A 476 9.03 -2.54 6.51
N LEU A 477 9.22 -2.45 7.84
CA LEU A 477 9.54 -3.62 8.66
C LEU A 477 8.37 -4.64 8.76
N LYS A 478 7.12 -4.22 8.57
CA LYS A 478 5.97 -5.14 8.47
C LYS A 478 6.00 -6.01 7.21
N LEU A 479 6.74 -5.60 6.19
CA LEU A 479 6.81 -6.29 4.90
C LEU A 479 7.98 -7.29 4.84
N VAL A 480 8.74 -7.44 5.92
CA VAL A 480 9.86 -8.39 5.98
C VAL A 480 9.32 -9.82 5.87
N PRO A 481 9.72 -10.60 4.86
CA PRO A 481 9.15 -11.92 4.62
C PRO A 481 9.55 -12.90 5.73
N ARG A 482 8.61 -13.77 6.13
CA ARG A 482 8.82 -14.88 7.08
C ARG A 482 9.27 -14.44 8.49
N ALA A 483 9.07 -13.18 8.83
CA ALA A 483 9.24 -12.63 10.16
C ALA A 483 8.09 -11.66 10.47
N THR A 484 7.35 -11.91 11.54
CA THR A 484 6.26 -11.03 11.95
C THR A 484 6.84 -9.90 12.81
N PHE A 485 6.79 -8.67 12.32
CA PHE A 485 7.19 -7.49 13.09
C PHE A 485 6.28 -7.29 14.33
N LYS A 486 6.89 -7.08 15.51
CA LYS A 486 6.16 -6.90 16.78
C LYS A 486 6.13 -5.44 17.23
N TRP A 487 7.30 -4.83 17.39
CA TRP A 487 7.41 -3.44 17.84
C TRP A 487 8.74 -2.82 17.43
N LEU A 488 8.76 -1.49 17.38
CA LEU A 488 9.92 -0.65 17.10
C LEU A 488 10.02 0.42 18.18
N LYS A 489 11.19 0.54 18.79
CA LYS A 489 11.57 1.67 19.64
C LYS A 489 12.62 2.48 18.92
N LEU A 490 12.35 3.77 18.77
CA LEU A 490 13.27 4.72 18.15
C LEU A 490 13.49 5.84 19.15
N ASN A 491 14.72 5.96 19.65
CA ASN A 491 15.18 7.10 20.44
C ASN A 491 16.06 7.96 19.54
N HIS A 492 16.05 9.27 19.78
CA HIS A 492 16.86 10.20 19.01
C HIS A 492 17.53 11.23 19.91
N GLU A 493 18.71 11.69 19.49
CA GLU A 493 19.47 12.75 20.15
C GLU A 493 19.98 13.71 19.07
N VAL A 494 19.76 15.01 19.26
CA VAL A 494 20.21 16.05 18.33
C VAL A 494 21.54 16.60 18.82
N GLN A 495 22.58 16.51 18.00
CA GLN A 495 23.88 17.13 18.27
C GLN A 495 24.25 18.02 17.08
N GLY A 496 24.14 19.34 17.27
CA GLY A 496 24.34 20.31 16.19
C GLY A 496 23.30 20.16 15.08
N SER A 497 23.75 19.91 13.85
CA SER A 497 22.89 19.68 12.67
C SER A 497 22.65 18.20 12.35
N THR A 498 23.17 17.28 13.17
CA THR A 498 23.05 15.83 12.96
C THR A 498 22.15 15.21 14.03
N VAL A 499 21.20 14.41 13.57
CA VAL A 499 20.30 13.62 14.42
C VAL A 499 20.87 12.22 14.53
N TYR A 500 21.23 11.82 15.75
CA TYR A 500 21.61 10.45 16.05
C TYR A 500 20.38 9.66 16.46
N VAL A 501 20.20 8.47 15.89
CA VAL A 501 19.07 7.59 16.18
C VAL A 501 19.54 6.25 16.70
N ASP A 502 18.89 5.79 17.76
CA ASP A 502 19.03 4.46 18.34
C ASP A 502 17.75 3.69 18.09
N ILE A 503 17.87 2.57 17.37
CA ILE A 503 16.74 1.80 16.89
C ILE A 503 16.78 0.40 17.48
N GLU A 504 15.69 0.00 18.12
CA GLU A 504 15.45 -1.36 18.58
C GLU A 504 14.20 -1.90 17.92
N ALA A 505 14.29 -3.05 17.26
CA ALA A 505 13.18 -3.68 16.57
C ALA A 505 13.04 -5.14 17.02
N SER A 506 11.81 -5.58 17.27
CA SER A 506 11.50 -6.96 17.65
C SER A 506 10.64 -7.65 16.61
N PHE A 507 10.99 -8.90 16.31
CA PHE A 507 10.33 -9.75 15.34
C PHE A 507 10.05 -11.13 15.95
N ALA A 508 8.95 -11.75 15.56
CA ALA A 508 8.67 -13.16 15.82
C ALA A 508 8.98 -13.96 14.56
N LYS A 509 9.69 -15.09 14.70
CA LYS A 509 10.01 -15.96 13.57
C LYS A 509 8.78 -16.76 13.15
N GLU A 510 8.44 -16.74 11.86
CA GLU A 510 7.39 -17.62 11.33
C GLU A 510 8.00 -18.96 10.94
N GLU A 511 7.65 -20.01 11.70
CA GLU A 511 7.96 -21.39 11.33
C GLU A 511 6.95 -21.88 10.28
N VAL A 512 7.25 -21.66 9.00
CA VAL A 512 6.44 -22.22 7.92
C VAL A 512 6.90 -23.64 7.63
N GLY A 513 6.07 -24.62 7.97
CA GLY A 513 6.26 -26.01 7.59
C GLY A 513 6.27 -26.15 6.06
N GLY A 514 7.38 -26.60 5.49
CA GLY A 514 7.45 -26.92 4.07
C GLY A 514 6.50 -28.07 3.70
N LEU A 515 6.09 -28.14 2.44
CA LEU A 515 5.25 -29.21 1.84
C LEU A 515 5.76 -30.66 2.04
N PHE A 516 6.94 -30.83 2.65
CA PHE A 516 7.57 -32.12 2.94
C PHE A 516 8.16 -32.22 4.36
N GLY A 517 7.74 -31.36 5.31
CA GLY A 517 8.24 -31.42 6.69
C GLY A 517 9.71 -31.02 6.88
N ALA A 518 10.39 -30.57 5.82
CA ALA A 518 11.69 -29.91 5.94
C ALA A 518 11.47 -28.42 6.25
N TYR A 519 11.71 -28.03 7.50
CA TYR A 519 11.76 -26.63 7.92
C TYR A 519 12.96 -25.96 7.24
N SER A 520 12.78 -25.39 6.03
CA SER A 520 13.78 -24.46 5.48
C SER A 520 13.60 -23.10 6.17
N GLY A 521 13.95 -23.07 7.46
CA GLY A 521 14.05 -21.84 8.22
C GLY A 521 15.09 -20.94 7.56
N ILE A 522 14.72 -19.71 7.26
CA ILE A 522 15.71 -18.67 6.95
C ILE A 522 16.58 -18.49 8.20
N SER A 523 17.89 -18.32 8.01
CA SER A 523 18.80 -18.07 9.12
C SER A 523 18.48 -16.75 9.80
N ASP A 524 18.60 -16.73 11.13
CA ASP A 524 18.33 -15.54 11.93
C ASP A 524 19.23 -14.36 11.51
N GLU A 525 20.45 -14.66 11.05
CA GLU A 525 21.37 -13.67 10.47
C GLU A 525 20.78 -12.99 9.23
N LYS A 526 20.09 -13.74 8.37
CA LYS A 526 19.54 -13.20 7.13
C LYS A 526 18.37 -12.25 7.40
N ILE A 527 17.50 -12.61 8.34
CA ILE A 527 16.41 -11.71 8.77
C ILE A 527 16.99 -10.44 9.41
N LYS A 528 18.00 -10.56 10.28
CA LYS A 528 18.69 -9.40 10.86
C LYS A 528 19.32 -8.51 9.80
N GLN A 529 19.94 -9.10 8.78
CA GLN A 529 20.55 -8.36 7.67
C GLN A 529 19.50 -7.61 6.84
N ASP A 530 18.42 -8.28 6.43
CA ASP A 530 17.34 -7.67 5.63
C ASP A 530 16.68 -6.49 6.38
N VAL A 531 16.47 -6.65 7.69
CA VAL A 531 15.97 -5.58 8.57
C VAL A 531 16.96 -4.41 8.66
N ALA A 532 18.25 -4.69 8.85
CA ALA A 532 19.28 -3.66 8.94
C ALA A 532 19.44 -2.87 7.63
N GLU A 533 19.40 -3.55 6.48
CA GLU A 533 19.43 -2.92 5.16
C GLU A 533 18.19 -2.03 4.94
N THR A 534 17.01 -2.52 5.33
CA THR A 534 15.76 -1.76 5.24
C THR A 534 15.80 -0.49 6.09
N ILE A 535 16.24 -0.58 7.34
CA ILE A 535 16.36 0.58 8.24
C ILE A 535 17.34 1.61 7.67
N ASN A 536 18.52 1.17 7.20
CA ASN A 536 19.51 2.06 6.62
C ASN A 536 19.03 2.74 5.33
N ARG A 537 18.25 2.04 4.49
CA ARG A 537 17.60 2.61 3.30
C ARG A 537 16.63 3.72 3.70
N VAL A 538 15.73 3.45 4.64
CA VAL A 538 14.73 4.43 5.09
C VAL A 538 15.39 5.66 5.73
N ILE A 539 16.45 5.47 6.54
CA ILE A 539 17.22 6.59 7.10
C ILE A 539 17.79 7.48 5.99
N LYS A 540 18.38 6.90 4.94
CA LYS A 540 18.93 7.67 3.81
C LYS A 540 17.85 8.44 3.04
N GLU A 541 16.71 7.81 2.79
CA GLU A 541 15.58 8.43 2.09
C GLU A 541 15.03 9.64 2.86
N VAL A 542 14.72 9.45 4.15
CA VAL A 542 14.17 10.52 5.00
C VAL A 542 15.21 11.62 5.25
N SER A 543 16.49 11.26 5.41
CA SER A 543 17.58 12.22 5.52
C SER A 543 17.67 13.13 4.28
N SER A 544 17.50 12.56 3.08
CA SER A 544 17.51 13.31 1.82
C SER A 544 16.26 14.17 1.63
N GLU A 545 15.08 13.67 2.02
CA GLU A 545 13.80 14.34 1.83
C GLU A 545 13.66 15.59 2.70
N TYR A 546 14.05 15.48 3.98
CA TYR A 546 13.96 16.59 4.93
C TYR A 546 15.25 17.42 5.00
N SER A 547 16.29 17.03 4.24
CA SER A 547 17.63 17.66 4.28
C SER A 547 18.23 17.72 5.69
N VAL A 548 17.97 16.68 6.50
CA VAL A 548 18.49 16.53 7.86
C VAL A 548 19.51 15.40 7.86
N SER A 549 20.70 15.60 8.44
CA SER A 549 21.69 14.52 8.54
C SER A 549 21.26 13.55 9.64
N ILE A 550 20.76 12.38 9.28
CA ILE A 550 20.34 11.35 10.24
C ILE A 550 21.37 10.22 10.24
N ARG A 551 21.91 9.87 11.40
CA ARG A 551 22.91 8.80 11.56
C ARG A 551 22.45 7.78 12.58
N LEU A 552 22.50 6.50 12.18
CA LEU A 552 22.26 5.37 13.07
C LEU A 552 23.45 5.20 14.01
N ARG A 553 23.20 5.28 15.33
CA ARG A 553 24.23 5.10 16.36
C ARG A 553 24.19 3.67 16.91
N LYS A 554 23.01 3.17 17.27
CA LYS A 554 22.81 1.80 17.74
C LYS A 554 21.63 1.13 17.01
N LEU A 555 21.82 -0.12 16.62
CA LEU A 555 20.77 -0.97 16.06
C LEU A 555 20.72 -2.29 16.83
N ASN A 556 19.57 -2.60 17.42
CA ASN A 556 19.33 -3.87 18.10
C ASN A 556 18.13 -4.59 17.49
N ILE A 557 18.33 -5.81 17.01
CA ILE A 557 17.27 -6.61 16.37
C ILE A 557 17.04 -7.86 17.21
N ILE A 558 15.87 -7.94 17.83
CA ILE A 558 15.46 -9.03 18.71
C ILE A 558 14.56 -9.97 17.93
N LEU A 559 15.05 -11.18 17.62
CA LEU A 559 14.25 -12.26 17.07
C LEU A 559 13.74 -13.14 18.22
N ARG A 560 12.46 -13.47 18.21
CA ARG A 560 11.78 -14.32 19.20
C ARG A 560 11.10 -15.52 18.55
#